data_AF-A0A150MNG0-F1
#
_entry.id   AF-A0A150MNG0-F1
#
_cell.length_a   1.000
_cell.length_b   1.000
_cell.length_c   1.000
_cell.angle_alpha   90.00
_cell.angle_beta   90.00
_cell.angle_gamma   90.00
#
_symmetry.space_group_name_H-M   'P 1'
#
loop_
_entity.id
_entity.type
_entity.pdbx_description
1 polymer ?
#
loop_
_entity_poly.entity_id
_entity_poly.type
_entity_poly.pdbx_seq_one_letter_code
_entity_poly.pdbx_strand_id
1 'polypeptide(L)'
;MPTHPREGKIIQIHSYKHNGTIHRIWQETVVLKGTPSYVIGANDKTLVMEADGRTWVTREPAICFFHAKHWFNIIAMIRQDGVYYYCNLSSPFVWDEEALKYIDYDLDIKVFPDMTYMLLDEDEYERHRREMNYPEVIDRILKNNVHKLIGWIQERKGPFAPEFVDKWYGTFQAYQR
;
A
#
# COMPACT_ATOMS: atom_id res chain seq x y z
N MET A 1 -12.17 -19.15 9.24
CA MET A 1 -10.76 -18.71 9.27
C MET A 1 -10.72 -17.21 9.51
N PRO A 2 -9.69 -16.65 10.16
CA PRO A 2 -9.56 -15.20 10.36
C PRO A 2 -9.50 -14.49 9.02
N THR A 3 -10.27 -13.41 8.87
CA THR A 3 -10.31 -12.61 7.64
C THR A 3 -9.25 -11.51 7.59
N HIS A 4 -8.38 -11.48 8.59
CA HIS A 4 -7.37 -10.45 8.78
C HIS A 4 -6.23 -10.98 9.67
N PRO A 5 -5.01 -10.43 9.53
CA PRO A 5 -3.89 -10.81 10.37
C PRO A 5 -4.04 -10.25 11.79
N ARG A 6 -3.40 -10.90 12.77
CA ARG A 6 -3.42 -10.49 14.19
C ARG A 6 -2.36 -9.43 14.47
N GLU A 7 -2.64 -8.50 15.39
CA GLU A 7 -1.67 -7.50 15.83
C GLU A 7 -0.41 -8.15 16.44
N GLY A 8 0.75 -7.52 16.21
CA GLY A 8 2.07 -7.97 16.65
C GLY A 8 2.68 -9.11 15.83
N LYS A 9 1.95 -9.69 14.87
CA LYS A 9 2.52 -10.68 13.95
C LYS A 9 3.34 -10.02 12.85
N ILE A 10 4.41 -10.68 12.45
CA ILE A 10 5.16 -10.38 11.23
C ILE A 10 4.52 -11.17 10.10
N ILE A 11 4.16 -10.49 9.02
CA ILE A 11 3.56 -11.09 7.83
C ILE A 11 4.32 -10.67 6.58
N GLN A 12 4.15 -11.44 5.51
CA GLN A 12 4.52 -11.01 4.16
C GLN A 12 3.40 -10.20 3.52
N ILE A 13 3.79 -9.31 2.61
CA ILE A 13 2.88 -8.61 1.71
C ILE A 13 3.26 -8.98 0.29
N HIS A 14 2.30 -9.47 -0.48
CA HIS A 14 2.48 -9.84 -1.89
C HIS A 14 1.64 -8.92 -2.77
N SER A 15 2.29 -8.30 -3.74
CA SER A 15 1.61 -7.61 -4.83
C SER A 15 1.65 -8.48 -6.08
N TYR A 16 0.56 -8.47 -6.82
CA TYR A 16 0.41 -9.17 -8.10
C TYR A 16 0.05 -8.17 -9.19
N LYS A 17 0.25 -8.51 -10.46
CA LYS A 17 -0.37 -7.81 -11.59
C LYS A 17 -1.69 -8.50 -11.97
N HIS A 18 -2.50 -7.85 -12.80
CA HIS A 18 -3.85 -8.32 -13.14
C HIS A 18 -3.87 -9.73 -13.76
N ASN A 19 -2.84 -10.08 -14.52
CA ASN A 19 -2.66 -11.41 -15.13
C ASN A 19 -2.26 -12.51 -14.11
N GLY A 20 -2.16 -12.18 -12.82
CA GLY A 20 -1.84 -13.12 -11.75
C GLY A 20 -0.34 -13.33 -11.49
N THR A 21 0.55 -12.65 -12.22
CA THR A 21 1.99 -12.75 -11.94
C THR A 21 2.36 -11.99 -10.68
N ILE A 22 3.29 -12.53 -9.89
CA ILE A 22 3.89 -11.79 -8.76
C ILE A 22 4.54 -10.51 -9.32
N HIS A 23 4.32 -9.40 -8.63
CA HIS A 23 4.99 -8.13 -8.87
C HIS A 23 6.13 -7.95 -7.87
N ARG A 24 5.79 -7.89 -6.57
CA ARG A 24 6.75 -7.74 -5.47
C ARG A 24 6.29 -8.45 -4.21
N ILE A 25 7.26 -8.93 -3.43
CA ILE A 25 7.05 -9.48 -2.08
C ILE A 25 7.86 -8.67 -1.08
N TRP A 26 7.19 -8.11 -0.06
CA TRP A 26 7.84 -7.58 1.14
C TRP A 26 7.88 -8.69 2.19
N GLN A 27 9.08 -9.05 2.63
CA GLN A 27 9.31 -10.22 3.49
C GLN A 27 8.79 -10.04 4.91
N GLU A 28 8.95 -8.83 5.46
CA GLU A 28 8.60 -8.56 6.85
C GLU A 28 7.81 -7.27 6.97
N THR A 29 6.61 -7.37 7.54
CA THR A 29 5.81 -6.24 8.00
C THR A 29 5.12 -6.62 9.30
N VAL A 30 5.34 -5.81 10.35
CA VAL A 30 4.68 -5.97 11.65
C VAL A 30 3.26 -5.43 11.54
N VAL A 31 2.28 -6.22 11.91
CA VAL A 31 0.86 -5.82 11.94
C VAL A 31 0.60 -4.99 13.18
N LEU A 32 0.33 -3.71 13.00
CA LEU A 32 -0.01 -2.78 14.08
C LEU A 32 -1.50 -2.79 14.41
N LYS A 33 -2.33 -2.99 13.37
CA LYS A 33 -3.78 -3.16 13.52
C LYS A 33 -4.32 -4.05 12.41
N GLY A 34 -5.05 -5.11 12.78
CA GLY A 34 -5.78 -5.95 11.83
C GLY A 34 -7.27 -5.86 12.07
N THR A 35 -8.06 -5.61 11.03
CA THR A 35 -9.52 -5.69 11.07
C THR A 35 -10.05 -6.27 9.76
N PRO A 36 -11.31 -6.73 9.71
CA PRO A 36 -11.92 -7.14 8.44
C PRO A 36 -12.04 -6.03 7.39
N SER A 37 -11.87 -4.75 7.78
CA SER A 37 -12.04 -3.60 6.88
C SER A 37 -10.73 -2.98 6.43
N TYR A 38 -9.69 -3.04 7.27
CA TYR A 38 -8.38 -2.47 6.99
C TYR A 38 -7.28 -3.15 7.81
N VAL A 39 -6.05 -3.08 7.29
CA VAL A 39 -4.83 -3.50 7.97
C VAL A 39 -3.85 -2.33 8.00
N ILE A 40 -3.22 -2.13 9.15
CA ILE A 40 -2.13 -1.18 9.34
C ILE A 40 -0.91 -2.00 9.69
N GLY A 41 0.12 -1.87 8.86
CA GLY A 41 1.41 -2.51 9.02
C GLY A 41 2.52 -1.48 9.17
N ALA A 42 3.67 -1.93 9.63
CA ALA A 42 4.90 -1.14 9.58
C ALA A 42 6.11 -2.02 9.27
N ASN A 43 7.08 -1.42 8.59
CA ASN A 43 8.38 -2.02 8.38
C ASN A 43 9.48 -0.95 8.46
N ASP A 44 10.69 -1.41 8.75
CA ASP A 44 11.91 -0.62 8.68
C ASP A 44 12.97 -1.52 8.07
N LYS A 45 13.48 -1.13 6.89
CA LYS A 45 14.49 -1.89 6.14
C LYS A 45 14.09 -3.34 5.85
N THR A 46 12.90 -3.54 5.31
CA THR A 46 12.42 -4.86 4.90
C THR A 46 12.99 -5.28 3.55
N LEU A 47 13.24 -6.58 3.37
CA LEU A 47 13.68 -7.16 2.10
C LEU A 47 12.50 -7.21 1.13
N VAL A 48 12.71 -6.68 -0.07
CA VAL A 48 11.77 -6.71 -1.19
C VAL A 48 12.32 -7.63 -2.26
N MET A 49 11.50 -8.56 -2.73
CA MET A 49 11.80 -9.42 -3.87
C MET A 49 10.93 -9.01 -5.06
N GLU A 50 11.57 -8.73 -6.19
CA GLU A 50 10.93 -8.44 -7.48
C GLU A 50 10.49 -9.73 -8.18
N ALA A 51 9.60 -9.61 -9.16
CA ALA A 51 9.09 -10.72 -9.97
C ALA A 51 10.20 -11.57 -10.64
N ASP A 52 11.34 -10.95 -10.98
CA ASP A 52 12.49 -11.62 -11.60
C ASP A 52 13.50 -12.21 -10.60
N GLY A 53 13.17 -12.17 -9.30
CA GLY A 53 14.00 -12.70 -8.22
C GLY A 53 15.09 -11.74 -7.73
N ARG A 54 15.26 -10.56 -8.34
CA ARG A 54 16.13 -9.52 -7.76
C ARG A 54 15.60 -9.10 -6.39
N THR A 55 16.52 -8.78 -5.49
CA THR A 55 16.18 -8.32 -4.15
C THR A 55 16.84 -7.00 -3.80
N TRP A 56 16.15 -6.19 -3.00
CA TRP A 56 16.65 -4.94 -2.44
C TRP A 56 16.00 -4.68 -1.09
N VAL A 57 16.53 -3.73 -0.32
CA VAL A 57 16.06 -3.42 1.03
C VAL A 57 15.49 -2.01 1.06
N THR A 58 14.31 -1.82 1.67
CA THR A 58 13.75 -0.48 1.85
C THR A 58 14.67 0.39 2.69
N ARG A 59 14.68 1.71 2.43
CA ARG A 59 15.60 2.63 3.12
C ARG A 59 15.02 3.22 4.38
N GLU A 60 13.77 3.65 4.26
CA GLU A 60 13.07 4.44 5.27
C GLU A 60 12.05 3.57 6.01
N PRO A 61 11.81 3.82 7.30
CA PRO A 61 10.68 3.25 7.99
C PRO A 61 9.37 3.69 7.34
N ALA A 62 8.41 2.78 7.25
CA ALA A 62 7.13 3.02 6.60
C ALA A 62 5.96 2.48 7.40
N ILE A 63 4.85 3.23 7.38
CA ILE A 63 3.53 2.78 7.82
C ILE A 63 2.71 2.43 6.57
N CYS A 64 2.25 1.20 6.48
CA CYS A 64 1.45 0.70 5.37
C CYS A 64 -0.03 0.63 5.78
N PHE A 65 -0.93 1.08 4.91
CA PHE A 65 -2.38 1.04 5.12
C PHE A 65 -3.07 0.34 3.94
N PHE A 66 -3.77 -0.75 4.23
CA PHE A 66 -4.52 -1.54 3.25
C PHE A 66 -6.01 -1.52 3.58
N HIS A 67 -6.85 -1.33 2.57
CA HIS A 67 -8.31 -1.27 2.74
C HIS A 67 -9.00 -2.44 2.04
N ALA A 68 -10.00 -3.06 2.67
CA ALA A 68 -10.75 -4.19 2.12
C ALA A 68 -11.91 -3.77 1.18
N LYS A 69 -11.98 -2.50 0.78
CA LYS A 69 -13.11 -1.95 -0.02
C LYS A 69 -12.67 -0.85 -0.98
N HIS A 70 -11.76 0.01 -0.56
CA HIS A 70 -11.18 1.03 -1.44
C HIS A 70 -10.08 0.42 -2.30
N TRP A 71 -10.00 0.89 -3.55
CA TRP A 71 -9.06 0.35 -4.53
C TRP A 71 -7.74 1.13 -4.50
N PHE A 72 -7.17 1.22 -3.32
CA PHE A 72 -5.84 1.75 -3.10
C PHE A 72 -5.28 1.24 -1.77
N ASN A 73 -3.95 1.22 -1.70
CA ASN A 73 -3.21 1.13 -0.46
C ASN A 73 -2.26 2.32 -0.34
N ILE A 74 -1.87 2.67 0.88
CA ILE A 74 -1.09 3.88 1.17
C ILE A 74 0.12 3.50 1.99
N ILE A 75 1.30 3.90 1.53
CA ILE A 75 2.58 3.70 2.19
C ILE A 75 3.13 5.06 2.60
N ALA A 76 3.10 5.36 3.89
CA ALA A 76 3.65 6.57 4.48
C ALA A 76 5.11 6.31 4.88
N MET A 77 6.06 6.83 4.09
CA MET A 77 7.49 6.73 4.37
C MET A 77 7.93 7.91 5.24
N ILE A 78 8.58 7.61 6.36
CA ILE A 78 9.01 8.59 7.34
C ILE A 78 10.46 8.96 7.04
N ARG A 79 10.67 10.21 6.62
CA ARG A 79 12.00 10.75 6.30
C ARG A 79 12.36 11.89 7.26
N GLN A 80 13.62 12.32 7.22
CA GLN A 80 14.10 13.43 8.03
C GLN A 80 13.40 14.76 7.72
N ASP A 81 13.01 14.97 6.46
CA ASP A 81 12.36 16.19 5.96
C ASP A 81 10.83 16.11 5.95
N GLY A 82 10.25 15.02 6.45
CA GLY A 82 8.81 14.84 6.60
C GLY A 82 8.30 13.50 6.09
N VAL A 83 6.98 13.37 6.04
CA VAL A 83 6.32 12.15 5.57
C VAL A 83 5.98 12.28 4.10
N TYR A 84 6.43 11.30 3.32
CA TYR A 84 6.06 11.15 1.92
C TYR A 84 5.12 9.96 1.80
N TYR A 85 4.07 10.08 0.99
CA TYR A 85 3.15 8.98 0.75
C TYR A 85 3.28 8.49 -0.69
N TYR A 86 3.37 7.17 -0.85
CA TYR A 86 3.05 6.49 -2.11
C TYR A 86 1.71 5.81 -1.95
N CYS A 87 0.78 6.15 -2.82
CA CYS A 87 -0.57 5.62 -2.80
C CYS A 87 -0.79 4.81 -4.08
N ASN A 88 -0.75 3.49 -3.96
CA ASN A 88 -0.88 2.61 -5.12
C ASN A 88 -2.35 2.34 -5.38
N LEU A 89 -2.83 2.61 -6.59
CA LEU A 89 -4.16 2.18 -7.01
C LEU A 89 -4.11 0.65 -7.19
N SER A 90 -4.86 -0.04 -6.33
CA SER A 90 -4.75 -1.48 -6.17
C SER A 90 -6.11 -2.12 -5.99
N SER A 91 -6.23 -3.44 -6.12
CA SER A 91 -7.41 -4.12 -5.59
C SER A 91 -7.49 -3.92 -4.06
N PRO A 92 -8.68 -4.10 -3.47
CA PRO A 92 -8.80 -4.39 -2.05
C PRO A 92 -7.88 -5.55 -1.65
N PHE A 93 -7.34 -5.50 -0.43
CA PHE A 93 -6.49 -6.59 0.05
C PHE A 93 -7.33 -7.85 0.33
N VAL A 94 -6.66 -8.99 0.25
CA VAL A 94 -7.13 -10.27 0.79
C VAL A 94 -6.08 -10.82 1.76
N TRP A 95 -6.53 -11.68 2.67
CA TRP A 95 -5.69 -12.37 3.66
C TRP A 95 -6.04 -13.86 3.65
N ASP A 96 -5.03 -14.71 3.50
CA ASP A 96 -5.18 -16.17 3.42
C ASP A 96 -4.26 -16.92 4.40
N GLU A 97 -3.88 -16.26 5.50
CA GLU A 97 -2.95 -16.75 6.54
C GLU A 97 -1.47 -16.82 6.11
N GLU A 98 -1.18 -16.94 4.81
CA GLU A 98 0.18 -16.90 4.27
C GLU A 98 0.68 -15.46 4.13
N ALA A 99 -0.10 -14.60 3.46
CA ALA A 99 0.29 -13.23 3.20
C ALA A 99 -0.92 -12.30 3.06
N LEU A 100 -0.66 -11.00 3.21
CA LEU A 100 -1.57 -9.97 2.73
C LEU A 100 -1.32 -9.80 1.23
N LYS A 101 -2.36 -9.98 0.42
CA LYS A 101 -2.24 -10.01 -1.05
C LYS A 101 -3.11 -8.93 -1.68
N TYR A 102 -2.62 -8.30 -2.75
CA TYR A 102 -3.39 -7.36 -3.57
C TYR A 102 -2.89 -7.35 -5.01
N ILE A 103 -3.72 -6.84 -5.93
CA ILE A 103 -3.33 -6.58 -7.32
C ILE A 103 -2.96 -5.10 -7.46
N ASP A 104 -1.78 -4.83 -7.97
CA ASP A 104 -1.26 -3.51 -8.33
C ASP A 104 -1.68 -3.16 -9.77
N TYR A 105 -2.22 -1.96 -9.96
CA TYR A 105 -2.71 -1.47 -11.25
C TYR A 105 -1.92 -0.28 -11.77
N ASP A 106 -0.64 -0.16 -11.40
CA ASP A 106 0.36 0.75 -11.97
C ASP A 106 0.14 2.26 -11.69
N LEU A 107 -1.11 2.73 -11.57
CA LEU A 107 -1.39 4.12 -11.24
C LEU A 107 -1.03 4.41 -9.79
N ASP A 108 -0.20 5.43 -9.59
CA ASP A 108 0.25 5.84 -8.26
C ASP A 108 0.01 7.32 -8.03
N ILE A 109 -0.34 7.70 -6.79
CA ILE A 109 -0.28 9.10 -6.34
C ILE A 109 0.85 9.24 -5.33
N LYS A 110 1.80 10.11 -5.66
CA LYS A 110 2.84 10.55 -4.73
C LYS A 110 2.38 11.81 -4.03
N VAL A 111 2.44 11.82 -2.70
CA VAL A 111 2.11 12.98 -1.86
C VAL A 111 3.36 13.43 -1.11
N PHE A 112 3.61 14.73 -1.14
CA PHE A 112 4.74 15.39 -0.49
C PHE A 112 4.41 15.80 0.95
N PRO A 113 5.41 16.13 1.78
CA PRO A 113 5.18 16.55 3.17
C PRO A 113 4.25 17.76 3.33
N ASP A 114 4.17 18.63 2.33
CA ASP A 114 3.28 19.80 2.30
C ASP A 114 1.85 19.46 1.82
N MET A 115 1.55 18.18 1.58
CA MET A 115 0.30 17.64 1.05
C MET A 115 0.00 17.99 -0.42
N THR A 116 0.95 18.57 -1.15
CA THR A 116 0.89 18.59 -2.61
C THR A 116 1.04 17.16 -3.15
N TYR A 117 0.48 16.87 -4.32
CA TYR A 117 0.51 15.53 -4.89
C TYR A 117 0.68 15.52 -6.40
N MET A 118 1.17 14.40 -6.92
CA MET A 118 1.32 14.14 -8.35
C MET A 118 0.81 12.74 -8.67
N LEU A 119 0.08 12.62 -9.78
CA LEU A 119 -0.24 11.33 -10.39
C LEU A 119 0.98 10.85 -11.18
N LEU A 120 1.27 9.56 -11.08
CA LEU A 120 2.43 8.91 -11.68
C LEU A 120 1.98 7.70 -12.52
N ASP A 121 2.88 7.28 -13.43
CA ASP A 121 2.83 5.99 -14.12
C ASP A 121 1.58 5.76 -15.00
N GLU A 122 0.97 6.84 -15.49
CA GLU A 122 -0.16 6.81 -16.43
C GLU A 122 0.17 6.05 -17.73
N ASP A 123 1.37 6.22 -18.26
CA ASP A 123 1.82 5.53 -19.47
C ASP A 123 2.00 4.01 -19.25
N GLU A 124 2.52 3.63 -18.08
CA GLU A 124 2.68 2.22 -17.70
C GLU A 124 1.31 1.57 -17.52
N TYR A 125 0.40 2.26 -16.84
CA TYR A 125 -0.99 1.85 -16.71
C TYR A 125 -1.65 1.61 -18.07
N GLU A 126 -1.60 2.59 -18.99
CA GLU A 126 -2.24 2.46 -20.30
C GLU A 126 -1.66 1.31 -21.14
N ARG A 127 -0.35 1.06 -21.03
CA ARG A 127 0.30 -0.09 -21.65
C ARG A 127 -0.20 -1.40 -21.04
N HIS A 128 -0.08 -1.57 -19.74
CA HIS A 128 -0.45 -2.77 -19.00
C HIS A 128 -1.95 -3.09 -19.11
N ARG A 129 -2.79 -2.06 -19.14
CA ARG A 129 -4.23 -2.17 -19.38
C ARG A 129 -4.54 -2.91 -20.69
N ARG A 130 -3.76 -2.63 -21.74
CA ARG A 130 -3.89 -3.28 -23.06
C ARG A 130 -3.27 -4.68 -23.05
N GLU A 131 -2.05 -4.80 -22.55
CA GLU A 131 -1.29 -6.07 -22.56
C GLU A 131 -1.95 -7.15 -21.72
N MET A 132 -2.50 -6.79 -20.56
CA MET A 132 -3.17 -7.70 -19.63
C MET A 132 -4.70 -7.68 -19.75
N ASN A 133 -5.24 -7.00 -20.77
CA ASN A 133 -6.67 -6.95 -21.06
C ASN A 133 -7.55 -6.56 -19.85
N TYR A 134 -7.21 -5.46 -19.17
CA TYR A 134 -8.00 -5.02 -18.01
C TYR A 134 -9.46 -4.81 -18.45
N PRO A 135 -10.43 -5.44 -17.76
CA PRO A 135 -11.84 -5.22 -18.07
C PRO A 135 -12.21 -3.74 -17.92
N GLU A 136 -13.12 -3.25 -18.77
CA GLU A 136 -13.55 -1.84 -18.73
C GLU A 136 -14.09 -1.43 -17.35
N VAL A 137 -14.74 -2.37 -16.64
CA VAL A 137 -15.20 -2.15 -15.27
C VAL A 137 -14.05 -1.82 -14.30
N ILE A 138 -12.89 -2.44 -14.47
CA ILE A 138 -11.70 -2.19 -13.64
C ILE A 138 -11.16 -0.78 -13.92
N ASP A 139 -11.05 -0.39 -15.19
CA ASP A 139 -10.63 0.97 -15.57
C ASP A 139 -11.53 2.04 -14.94
N ARG A 140 -12.86 1.85 -15.01
CA ARG A 140 -13.82 2.75 -14.38
C ARG A 140 -13.66 2.79 -12.87
N ILE A 141 -13.43 1.63 -12.22
CA ILE A 141 -13.21 1.57 -10.77
C ILE A 141 -11.93 2.32 -10.38
N LEU A 142 -10.83 2.12 -11.10
CA LEU A 142 -9.55 2.76 -10.81
C LEU A 142 -9.66 4.28 -10.93
N LYS A 143 -10.21 4.80 -12.05
CA LYS A 143 -10.45 6.23 -12.25
C LYS A 143 -11.34 6.85 -11.16
N ASN A 144 -12.38 6.14 -10.72
CA ASN A 144 -13.21 6.59 -9.60
C ASN A 144 -12.46 6.60 -8.26
N ASN A 145 -11.55 5.65 -8.05
CA ASN A 145 -10.76 5.60 -6.82
C ASN A 145 -9.60 6.60 -6.82
N VAL A 146 -9.07 7.01 -7.98
CA VAL A 146 -8.17 8.17 -8.09
C VAL A 146 -8.85 9.41 -7.52
N HIS A 147 -10.07 9.74 -7.98
CA HIS A 147 -10.83 10.88 -7.44
C HIS A 147 -11.10 10.75 -5.93
N LYS A 148 -11.45 9.55 -5.47
CA LYS A 148 -11.68 9.30 -4.03
C LYS A 148 -10.42 9.50 -3.20
N LEU A 149 -9.29 9.00 -3.66
CA LEU A 149 -8.00 9.10 -2.99
C LEU A 149 -7.54 10.56 -2.95
N ILE A 150 -7.70 11.31 -4.03
CA ILE A 150 -7.47 12.77 -4.05
C ILE A 150 -8.33 13.47 -2.99
N GLY A 151 -9.62 13.11 -2.87
CA GLY A 151 -10.47 13.61 -1.80
C GLY A 151 -9.92 13.30 -0.41
N TRP A 152 -9.46 12.08 -0.17
CA TRP A 152 -8.82 11.71 1.11
C TRP A 152 -7.57 12.53 1.42
N ILE A 153 -6.75 12.82 0.42
CA ILE A 153 -5.55 13.65 0.55
C ILE A 153 -5.95 15.09 0.92
N GLN A 154 -6.86 15.69 0.16
CA GLN A 154 -7.30 17.07 0.35
C GLN A 154 -8.00 17.29 1.70
N GLU A 155 -8.81 16.33 2.12
CA GLU A 155 -9.55 16.37 3.38
C GLU A 155 -8.73 15.82 4.57
N ARG A 156 -7.48 15.40 4.35
CA ARG A 156 -6.59 14.79 5.35
C ARG A 156 -7.22 13.62 6.11
N LYS A 157 -7.89 12.73 5.38
CA LYS A 157 -8.60 11.56 5.93
C LYS A 157 -7.69 10.35 6.08
N GLY A 158 -8.00 9.52 7.08
CA GLY A 158 -7.34 8.23 7.26
C GLY A 158 -5.82 8.38 7.45
N PRO A 159 -4.97 7.74 6.63
CA PRO A 159 -3.51 7.84 6.75
C PRO A 159 -2.92 9.25 6.62
N PHE A 160 -3.68 10.19 6.07
CA PHE A 160 -3.26 11.60 5.89
C PHE A 160 -3.62 12.50 7.08
N ALA A 161 -4.30 11.98 8.10
CA ALA A 161 -4.62 12.76 9.29
C ALA A 161 -3.33 13.10 10.07
N PRO A 162 -3.21 14.32 10.64
CA PRO A 162 -1.95 14.82 11.23
C PRO A 162 -1.26 13.90 12.25
N GLU A 163 -2.03 13.11 13.01
CA GLU A 163 -1.50 12.24 14.07
C GLU A 163 -1.39 10.76 13.66
N PHE A 164 -1.84 10.41 12.45
CA PHE A 164 -1.95 9.01 12.07
C PHE A 164 -0.58 8.32 12.07
N VAL A 165 0.39 8.92 11.39
CA VAL A 165 1.72 8.33 11.22
C VAL A 165 2.46 8.27 12.55
N ASP A 166 2.49 9.36 13.31
CA ASP A 166 3.16 9.43 14.62
C ASP A 166 2.62 8.38 15.59
N LYS A 167 1.29 8.23 15.66
CA LYS A 167 0.64 7.22 16.50
C LYS A 167 1.08 5.80 16.16
N TRP A 168 1.02 5.45 14.87
CA TRP A 168 1.32 4.09 14.44
C TRP A 168 2.82 3.81 14.47
N TYR A 169 3.66 4.80 14.17
CA TYR A 169 5.09 4.68 14.32
C TYR A 169 5.51 4.48 15.79
N GLY A 170 4.90 5.21 16.73
CA GLY A 170 5.11 4.96 18.16
C GLY A 170 4.68 3.56 18.60
N THR A 171 3.59 3.04 18.03
CA THR A 171 3.15 1.64 18.26
C THR A 171 4.16 0.65 17.70
N PHE A 172 4.70 0.90 16.50
CA PHE A 172 5.72 0.06 15.88
C PHE A 172 7.01 0.01 16.71
N GLN A 173 7.47 1.15 17.22
CA GLN A 173 8.62 1.22 18.12
C GLN A 173 8.42 0.43 19.41
N ALA A 174 7.20 0.32 19.91
CA ALA A 174 6.89 -0.49 21.09
C ALA A 174 7.03 -2.00 20.84
N TYR A 175 6.81 -2.48 19.61
CA TYR A 175 7.04 -3.87 19.23
C TYR A 175 8.52 -4.22 19.01
N GLN A 176 9.39 -3.22 18.87
CA GLN A 176 10.83 -3.40 18.70
C GLN A 176 11.61 -3.36 20.02
N ARG A 177 10.93 -3.14 21.15
CA ARG A 177 11.51 -3.19 22.51
C ARG A 177 11.33 -4.58 23.11
#